data_AF-A0A2V9CQX2-F1
#
_entry.id   AF-A0A2V9CQX2-F1
#
_cell.length_a   1.000
_cell.length_b   1.000
_cell.length_c   1.000
_cell.angle_alpha   90.00
_cell.angle_beta   90.00
_cell.angle_gamma   90.00
#
_symmetry.space_group_name_H-M   'P 1'
#
loop_
_entity.id
_entity.type
_entity.pdbx_description
1 polymer ?
#
loop_
_entity_poly.entity_id
_entity_poly.type
_entity_poly.pdbx_seq_one_letter_code
_entity_poly.pdbx_strand_id
1 'polypeptide(L)'
;MLAAFIGFEFIRRITPLLHTPLMSLTNALDAIAVVGAILLAGEHKNAFTTVLGVIAIVAATSNVVGGFLITDRMLRMFKASGTKKS
;
A
#
# COMPACT_ATOMS: atom_id res chain seq x y z
N MET A 1 16.79 11.95 0.70
CA MET A 1 16.18 13.21 0.23
C MET A 1 15.80 13.22 -1.24
N LEU A 2 16.67 12.75 -2.17
CA LEU A 2 16.32 12.72 -3.61
C LEU A 2 15.01 11.98 -3.92
N ALA A 3 14.77 10.81 -3.29
CA ALA A 3 13.51 10.07 -3.44
C ALA A 3 12.27 10.87 -2.98
N ALA A 4 12.40 11.64 -1.89
CA ALA A 4 11.30 12.48 -1.40
C ALA A 4 11.02 13.66 -2.34
N PHE A 5 12.06 14.28 -2.91
CA PHE A 5 11.91 15.33 -3.92
C PHE A 5 11.20 14.81 -5.17
N ILE A 6 11.62 13.64 -5.67
CA ILE A 6 10.98 13.00 -6.83
C ILE A 6 9.52 12.66 -6.51
N GLY A 7 9.24 12.08 -5.33
CA GLY A 7 7.88 11.75 -4.92
C GLY A 7 6.95 12.97 -4.86
N PHE A 8 7.45 14.09 -4.31
CA PHE A 8 6.71 15.35 -4.26
C PHE A 8 6.37 15.88 -5.67
N GLU A 9 7.37 15.90 -6.56
CA GLU A 9 7.17 16.38 -7.93
C GLU A 9 6.19 15.50 -8.71
N PHE A 10 6.19 14.18 -8.45
CA PHE A 10 5.25 13.24 -9.06
C PHE A 10 3.82 13.47 -8.58
N ILE A 11 3.62 13.61 -7.26
CA ILE A 11 2.28 13.82 -6.66
C ILE A 11 1.68 15.15 -7.12
N ARG A 12 2.49 16.20 -7.31
CA ARG A 12 1.98 17.50 -7.79
C ARG A 12 1.43 17.47 -9.22
N ARG A 13 1.81 16.48 -10.03
CA ARG A 13 1.46 16.40 -11.46
C ARG A 13 0.28 15.46 -11.73
N ILE A 14 -0.36 14.90 -10.72
CA ILE A 14 -1.49 13.99 -10.93
C ILE A 14 -2.78 14.75 -11.29
N THR A 15 -3.63 14.13 -12.11
CA THR A 15 -4.95 14.68 -12.44
C THR A 15 -5.86 14.69 -11.19
N PRO A 16 -6.72 15.70 -10.98
CA PRO A 16 -7.57 15.79 -9.79
C PRO A 16 -8.46 14.57 -9.55
N LEU A 17 -8.88 13.90 -10.62
CA LEU A 17 -9.68 12.67 -10.58
C LEU A 17 -8.95 11.51 -9.85
N LEU A 18 -7.63 11.56 -9.75
CA LEU A 18 -6.82 10.50 -9.16
C LEU A 18 -6.47 10.73 -7.69
N HIS A 19 -6.88 11.82 -7.03
CA HIS A 19 -6.50 12.06 -5.63
C HIS A 19 -7.00 10.97 -4.67
N THR A 20 -8.27 10.54 -4.81
CA THR A 20 -8.84 9.47 -3.98
C THR A 20 -8.20 8.10 -4.23
N PRO A 21 -8.02 7.62 -5.48
CA PRO A 21 -7.29 6.38 -5.71
C PRO A 21 -5.80 6.50 -5.34
N LEU A 22 -5.18 7.67 -5.49
CA LEU A 22 -3.79 7.90 -5.05
C LEU A 22 -3.67 7.76 -3.54
N MET A 23 -4.62 8.32 -2.77
CA MET A 23 -4.66 8.18 -1.31
C MET A 23 -4.74 6.70 -0.89
N SER A 24 -5.60 5.91 -1.54
CA SER A 24 -5.71 4.46 -1.32
C SER A 24 -4.42 3.73 -1.68
N LEU A 25 -3.78 4.09 -2.80
CA LEU A 25 -2.52 3.49 -3.23
C LEU A 25 -1.39 3.78 -2.22
N THR A 26 -1.29 5.02 -1.72
CA THR A 26 -0.26 5.36 -0.73
C THR A 26 -0.44 4.61 0.58
N ASN A 27 -1.68 4.30 0.98
CA ASN A 27 -1.95 3.43 2.14
C ASN A 27 -1.41 2.00 1.89
N ALA A 28 -1.66 1.42 0.70
CA ALA A 28 -1.14 0.11 0.34
C ALA A 28 0.40 0.05 0.30
N LEU A 29 1.06 1.17 -0.06
CA LEU A 29 2.52 1.27 -0.12
C LEU A 29 3.20 1.38 1.25
N ASP A 30 2.54 1.98 2.24
CA ASP A 30 3.07 2.10 3.61
C ASP A 30 3.27 0.73 4.28
N ALA A 31 2.56 -0.29 3.81
CA ALA A 31 2.71 -1.65 4.28
C ALA A 31 4.07 -2.32 3.97
N ILE A 32 5.02 -1.59 3.36
CA ILE A 32 6.45 -1.94 3.33
C ILE A 32 7.02 -2.23 4.73
N ALA A 33 6.37 -1.75 5.80
CA ALA A 33 6.64 -2.13 7.18
C ALA A 33 6.68 -3.66 7.41
N VAL A 34 6.04 -4.47 6.55
CA VAL A 34 6.12 -5.94 6.58
C VAL A 34 7.57 -6.44 6.52
N VAL A 35 8.46 -5.74 5.80
CA VAL A 35 9.89 -6.10 5.70
C VAL A 35 10.54 -6.03 7.09
N GLY A 36 10.25 -4.98 7.86
CA GLY A 36 10.73 -4.84 9.23
C GLY A 36 10.16 -5.93 10.15
N ALA A 37 8.87 -6.27 10.00
CA ALA A 37 8.23 -7.32 10.77
C ALA A 37 8.85 -8.71 10.52
N ILE A 38 9.18 -9.03 9.25
CA ILE A 38 9.87 -10.28 8.89
C ILE A 38 11.27 -10.34 9.51
N LEU A 39 12.04 -9.25 9.46
CA LEU A 39 13.38 -9.18 10.05
C LEU A 39 13.32 -9.41 11.58
N LEU A 40 12.39 -8.74 12.27
CA LEU A 40 12.21 -8.89 13.72
C LEU A 40 11.73 -10.29 14.12
N ALA A 41 10.83 -10.89 13.33
CA ALA A 41 10.35 -12.25 13.58
C ALA A 41 11.48 -13.28 13.41
N GLY A 42 12.39 -13.07 12.44
CA GLY A 42 13.52 -13.95 12.14
C GLY A 42 14.72 -13.83 13.07
N GLU A 43 14.82 -12.78 13.89
CA GLU A 43 15.90 -12.65 14.88
C GLU A 43 15.79 -13.63 16.06
N HIS A 44 14.62 -14.27 16.26
CA HIS A 44 14.37 -15.28 17.31
C HIS A 44 14.85 -14.90 18.74
N LYS A 45 14.85 -13.60 19.08
CA LYS A 45 15.39 -13.10 20.35
C LYS A 45 14.63 -13.61 21.58
N ASN A 46 13.30 -13.58 21.54
CA ASN A 46 12.41 -14.04 22.61
C ASN A 46 11.06 -14.48 22.04
N ALA A 47 10.41 -15.47 22.66
CA ALA A 47 9.09 -15.96 22.22
C ALA A 47 8.04 -14.85 22.09
N PHE A 48 8.04 -13.88 23.02
CA PHE A 48 7.15 -12.71 22.97
C PHE A 48 7.38 -11.85 21.72
N THR A 49 8.65 -11.58 21.36
CA THR A 49 8.99 -10.80 20.16
C THR A 49 8.62 -11.53 18.88
N THR A 50 8.75 -12.85 18.85
CA THR A 50 8.33 -13.66 17.70
C THR A 50 6.82 -13.63 17.51
N VAL A 51 6.03 -13.75 18.59
CA VAL A 51 4.56 -13.64 18.51
C VAL A 51 4.12 -12.28 18.01
N LEU A 52 4.70 -11.19 18.54
CA LEU A 52 4.42 -9.84 18.05
C LEU A 52 4.85 -9.66 16.58
N GLY A 53 5.99 -10.22 16.18
CA GLY A 53 6.46 -10.22 14.80
C GLY A 53 5.47 -10.91 13.85
N VAL A 54 4.95 -12.08 14.23
CA VAL A 54 3.92 -12.79 13.43
C VAL A 54 2.65 -11.96 13.30
N ILE A 55 2.16 -11.34 14.38
CA ILE A 55 0.99 -10.45 14.33
C ILE A 55 1.25 -9.25 13.41
N ALA A 56 2.44 -8.64 13.50
CA ALA A 56 2.83 -7.53 12.64
C ALA A 56 2.89 -7.93 11.16
N ILE A 57 3.39 -9.13 10.83
CA ILE A 57 3.40 -9.66 9.46
C ILE A 57 1.96 -9.81 8.94
N VAL A 58 1.06 -10.42 9.72
CA VAL A 58 -0.33 -10.62 9.31
C VAL A 58 -1.06 -9.29 9.11
N ALA A 59 -0.86 -8.33 10.03
CA ALA A 59 -1.45 -7.00 9.93
C ALA A 59 -0.94 -6.23 8.71
N ALA A 60 0.38 -6.22 8.49
CA ALA A 60 0.98 -5.55 7.34
C ALA A 60 0.56 -6.20 6.01
N THR A 61 0.52 -7.53 5.95
CA THR A 61 0.05 -8.26 4.76
C THR A 61 -1.41 -7.94 4.45
N SER A 62 -2.27 -7.87 5.47
CA SER A 62 -3.67 -7.48 5.29
C SER A 62 -3.80 -6.06 4.75
N ASN A 63 -2.94 -5.13 5.18
CA ASN A 63 -2.90 -3.76 4.66
C ASN A 63 -2.47 -3.73 3.18
N VAL A 64 -1.39 -4.44 2.80
CA VAL A 64 -0.98 -4.58 1.38
C VAL A 64 -2.14 -5.10 0.54
N VAL A 65 -2.70 -6.26 0.91
CA VAL A 65 -3.72 -6.94 0.11
C VAL A 65 -5.00 -6.11 0.01
N GLY A 66 -5.51 -5.63 1.15
CA GLY A 66 -6.72 -4.80 1.19
C GLY A 66 -6.54 -3.48 0.43
N GLY A 67 -5.41 -2.81 0.63
CA GLY A 67 -5.08 -1.55 -0.03
C GLY A 67 -5.00 -1.69 -1.55
N PHE A 68 -4.33 -2.73 -2.06
CA PHE A 68 -4.26 -2.98 -3.51
C PHE A 68 -5.62 -3.39 -4.10
N LEU A 69 -6.42 -4.20 -3.41
CA LEU A 69 -7.76 -4.58 -3.87
C LEU A 69 -8.70 -3.39 -3.99
N ILE A 70 -8.73 -2.51 -2.99
CA ILE A 70 -9.56 -1.30 -3.02
C ILE A 70 -9.09 -0.37 -4.13
N THR A 71 -7.78 -0.18 -4.27
CA THR A 71 -7.19 0.65 -5.32
C THR A 71 -7.52 0.12 -6.71
N ASP A 72 -7.40 -1.19 -6.95
CA ASP A 72 -7.79 -1.82 -8.22
C ASP A 72 -9.27 -1.58 -8.54
N ARG A 73 -10.16 -1.75 -7.54
CA ARG A 73 -11.59 -1.47 -7.70
C ARG A 73 -11.83 0.01 -8.07
N MET A 74 -11.12 0.94 -7.43
CA MET A 74 -11.22 2.36 -7.76
C MET A 74 -10.76 2.66 -9.19
N LEU A 75 -9.64 2.08 -9.62
CA LEU A 75 -9.10 2.27 -10.96
C LEU A 75 -9.98 1.62 -12.05
N ARG A 76 -10.64 0.50 -11.76
CA ARG A 76 -11.61 -0.13 -12.68
C ARG A 76 -12.81 0.77 -12.98
N MET A 77 -13.25 1.61 -12.04
CA MET A 77 -14.36 2.55 -12.28
C MET A 77 -14.02 3.59 -13.36
N PHE A 78 -12.75 3.95 -13.52
CA PHE A 78 -12.29 4.82 -14.61
C PHE A 78 -12.32 4.12 -15.98
N LYS A 79 -12.00 2.82 -16.04
CA LYS A 79 -12.06 2.02 -17.28
C LYS A 79 -13.49 1.70 -17.70
N ALA A 80 -14.38 1.41 -16.74
CA ALA A 80 -15.79 1.09 -17.02
C ALA A 80 -16.57 2.27 -17.61
N SER A 81 -16.23 3.50 -17.23
CA SER A 81 -16.81 4.73 -17.78
C SER A 81 -16.58 4.91 -19.30
N GLY A 82 -15.58 4.23 -19.87
CA GLY A 82 -15.23 4.32 -21.30
C GLY A 82 -15.92 3.31 -22.23
N THR A 83 -16.73 2.37 -21.73
CA THR A 83 -17.34 1.34 -22.59
C THR A 83 -18.86 1.51 -22.66
N LYS A 84 -19.31 2.44 -23.52
CA LYS A 84 -20.61 2.30 -24.17
C LYS A 84 -20.48 1.14 -25.15
N LYS A 85 -20.87 -0.07 -24.76
CA LYS A 85 -21.15 -1.14 -25.73
C LYS A 85 -22.64 -1.05 -26.07
N SER A 86 -22.85 -0.81 -27.36
CA SER A 86 -24.12 -0.78 -28.10
C SER A 86 -25.05 -1.92 -27.77
#